data_AF-A0A7S0VZR6-F1
#
_entry.id   AF-A0A7S0VZR6-F1
#
_cell.length_a   1.000
_cell.length_b   1.000
_cell.length_c   1.000
_cell.angle_alpha   90.00
_cell.angle_beta   90.00
_cell.angle_gamma   90.00
#
_symmetry.space_group_name_H-M   'P 1'
#
loop_
_entity.id
_entity.type
_entity.pdbx_description
1 polymer ?
#
loop_
_entity_poly.entity_id
_entity_poly.type
_entity_poly.pdbx_seq_one_letter_code
_entity_poly.pdbx_strand_id
1 'polypeptide(L)'
;AELAAAAEEKKRVAAEKKAAAEKKRQDKIEADRKRKEDAIRAEEERVAAEKAAIQAQREAQNNLLAATEAKAKEVEEKTGKKIPLYIAKQMLEQESPAELAAPPAVAAPPAASAELREKAAMTGAELNALKMEEQKKAAEIAKAEAKAKKEAENLSKAEAKAAKEAADKAAREEKQKKQEEAARAKKEAEEAKAKKEKEEAEYEREVQRKMVDLAEVKAQEMREKGTNVPFFIASQMVTREDAIAAVDADRAAAAAAAPPTPVATPAPVAPVTPTATVAAPADAPASATVEAVEEAVPEVGDDSVSDSFASKFEALAKAAKERLSEV
;
A
#
# COMPACT_ATOMS: atom_id res chain seq x y z
N ALA A 1 23.73 -34.88 46.83
CA ALA A 1 23.17 -35.33 45.54
C ALA A 1 21.68 -34.97 45.43
N GLU A 2 20.84 -35.34 46.39
CA GLU A 2 19.38 -35.09 46.34
C GLU A 2 18.98 -33.60 46.27
N LEU A 3 19.67 -32.71 46.98
CA LEU A 3 19.39 -31.27 46.91
C LEU A 3 19.70 -30.64 45.54
N ALA A 4 20.67 -31.19 44.81
CA ALA A 4 20.99 -30.75 43.46
C ALA A 4 19.95 -31.22 42.44
N ALA A 5 19.45 -32.47 42.59
CA ALA A 5 18.38 -33.01 41.76
C ALA A 5 17.06 -32.24 41.94
N ALA A 6 16.69 -31.90 43.18
CA ALA A 6 15.49 -31.11 43.46
C ALA A 6 15.56 -29.68 42.91
N ALA A 7 16.76 -29.09 42.84
CA ALA A 7 16.96 -27.77 42.23
C ALA A 7 16.87 -27.81 40.70
N GLU A 8 17.33 -28.89 40.08
CA GLU A 8 17.23 -29.09 38.63
C GLU A 8 15.78 -29.35 38.20
N GLU A 9 15.04 -30.16 38.96
CA GLU A 9 13.62 -30.43 38.72
C GLU A 9 12.76 -29.17 38.81
N LYS A 10 13.00 -28.31 39.83
CA LYS A 10 12.33 -27.01 39.94
C LYS A 10 12.62 -26.10 38.74
N LYS A 11 13.84 -26.12 38.20
CA LYS A 11 14.19 -25.35 36.99
C LYS A 11 13.49 -25.88 35.75
N ARG A 12 13.39 -27.20 35.59
CA ARG A 12 12.66 -27.82 34.47
C ARG A 12 11.16 -27.48 34.50
N VAL A 13 10.53 -27.61 35.66
CA VAL A 13 9.10 -27.27 35.82
C VAL A 13 8.84 -25.77 35.58
N ALA A 14 9.76 -24.89 36.01
CA ALA A 14 9.66 -23.46 35.73
C ALA A 14 9.83 -23.13 34.23
N ALA A 15 10.76 -23.81 33.55
CA ALA A 15 10.96 -23.66 32.12
C ALA A 15 9.75 -24.17 31.31
N GLU A 16 9.18 -25.31 31.70
CA GLU A 16 8.00 -25.89 31.05
C GLU A 16 6.76 -25.01 31.23
N LYS A 17 6.54 -24.44 32.42
CA LYS A 17 5.46 -23.47 32.65
C LYS A 17 5.64 -22.19 31.81
N LYS A 18 6.89 -21.73 31.64
CA LYS A 18 7.20 -20.57 30.79
C LYS A 18 6.93 -20.88 29.32
N ALA A 19 7.35 -22.05 28.83
CA ALA A 19 7.09 -22.50 27.46
C ALA A 19 5.58 -22.67 27.19
N ALA A 20 4.81 -23.23 28.14
CA ALA A 20 3.37 -23.36 28.01
C ALA A 20 2.64 -22.01 27.99
N ALA A 21 3.11 -21.03 28.78
CA ALA A 21 2.56 -19.67 28.78
C ALA A 21 2.89 -18.92 27.47
N GLU A 22 4.08 -19.14 26.92
CA GLU A 22 4.51 -18.57 25.64
C GLU A 22 3.72 -19.15 24.46
N LYS A 23 3.53 -20.48 24.44
CA LYS A 23 2.67 -21.14 23.45
C LYS A 23 1.23 -20.61 23.47
N LYS A 24 0.63 -20.45 24.65
CA LYS A 24 -0.71 -19.84 24.76
C LYS A 24 -0.78 -18.40 24.25
N ARG A 25 0.31 -17.62 24.38
CA ARG A 25 0.38 -16.27 23.82
C ARG A 25 0.49 -16.32 22.29
N GLN A 26 1.30 -17.23 21.75
CA GLN A 26 1.43 -17.44 20.31
C GLN A 26 0.10 -17.88 19.69
N ASP A 27 -0.57 -18.88 20.27
CA ASP A 27 -1.88 -19.37 19.81
C ASP A 27 -2.94 -18.24 19.79
N LYS A 28 -2.90 -17.35 20.79
CA LYS A 28 -3.82 -16.19 20.85
C LYS A 28 -3.50 -15.15 19.77
N ILE A 29 -2.22 -14.88 19.51
CA ILE A 29 -1.79 -13.95 18.46
C ILE A 29 -2.17 -14.50 17.07
N GLU A 30 -1.99 -15.80 16.83
CA GLU A 30 -2.39 -16.44 15.57
C GLU A 30 -3.91 -16.45 15.39
N ALA A 31 -4.67 -16.73 16.45
CA ALA A 31 -6.13 -16.66 16.41
C ALA A 31 -6.64 -15.24 16.10
N ASP A 32 -6.05 -14.22 16.70
CA ASP A 32 -6.41 -12.82 16.44
C ASP A 32 -5.97 -12.38 15.04
N ARG A 33 -4.83 -12.85 14.54
CA ARG A 33 -4.38 -12.62 13.16
C ARG A 33 -5.34 -13.24 12.16
N LYS A 34 -5.74 -14.50 12.36
CA LYS A 34 -6.68 -15.19 11.49
C LYS A 34 -8.04 -14.49 11.45
N ARG A 35 -8.56 -14.05 12.60
CA ARG A 35 -9.80 -13.26 12.66
C ARG A 35 -9.72 -11.93 11.90
N LYS A 36 -8.57 -11.25 11.94
CA LYS A 36 -8.34 -10.02 11.17
C LYS A 36 -8.27 -10.31 9.66
N GLU A 37 -7.56 -11.36 9.26
CA GLU A 37 -7.47 -11.77 7.85
C GLU A 37 -8.84 -12.16 7.29
N ASP A 38 -9.65 -12.90 8.06
CA ASP A 38 -11.01 -13.27 7.65
C ASP A 38 -11.95 -12.05 7.57
N ALA A 39 -11.80 -11.07 8.46
CA ALA A 39 -12.55 -9.81 8.41
C ALA A 39 -12.17 -8.96 7.18
N ILE A 40 -10.88 -8.89 6.85
CA ILE A 40 -10.40 -8.18 5.66
C ILE A 40 -10.96 -8.84 4.39
N ARG A 41 -10.93 -10.18 4.27
CA ARG A 41 -11.51 -10.86 3.11
C ARG A 41 -13.01 -10.61 2.97
N ALA A 42 -13.76 -10.60 4.07
CA ALA A 42 -15.20 -10.30 4.04
C ALA A 42 -15.48 -8.85 3.62
N GLU A 43 -14.61 -7.90 3.99
CA GLU A 43 -14.72 -6.50 3.57
C GLU A 43 -14.34 -6.33 2.09
N GLU A 44 -13.28 -7.00 1.62
CA GLU A 44 -12.90 -7.03 0.20
C GLU A 44 -14.01 -7.61 -0.69
N GLU A 45 -14.68 -8.67 -0.25
CA GLU A 45 -15.82 -9.27 -0.97
C GLU A 45 -17.00 -8.30 -1.05
N ARG A 46 -17.29 -7.56 0.03
CA ARG A 46 -18.34 -6.53 0.05
C ARG A 46 -18.03 -5.37 -0.88
N VAL A 47 -16.80 -4.87 -0.87
CA VAL A 47 -16.35 -3.79 -1.76
C VAL A 47 -16.37 -4.25 -3.23
N ALA A 48 -16.03 -5.51 -3.50
CA ALA A 48 -16.12 -6.08 -4.84
C ALA A 48 -17.59 -6.16 -5.32
N ALA A 49 -18.51 -6.62 -4.46
CA ALA A 49 -19.92 -6.66 -4.77
C ALA A 49 -20.52 -5.26 -5.01
N GLU A 50 -20.12 -4.27 -4.21
CA GLU A 50 -20.55 -2.87 -4.37
C GLU A 50 -20.04 -2.27 -5.68
N LYS A 51 -18.77 -2.49 -6.02
CA LYS A 51 -18.19 -2.06 -7.31
C LYS A 51 -18.93 -2.69 -8.49
N ALA A 52 -19.28 -3.97 -8.41
CA ALA A 52 -20.06 -4.64 -9.44
C ALA A 52 -21.47 -4.04 -9.57
N ALA A 53 -22.12 -3.70 -8.46
CA ALA A 53 -23.43 -3.04 -8.47
C ALA A 53 -23.38 -1.63 -9.09
N ILE A 54 -22.35 -0.83 -8.76
CA ILE A 54 -22.13 0.50 -9.35
C ILE A 54 -21.86 0.38 -10.85
N GLN A 55 -21.06 -0.61 -11.26
CA GLN A 55 -20.79 -0.84 -12.68
C GLN A 55 -22.07 -1.24 -13.44
N ALA A 56 -22.87 -2.15 -12.90
CA ALA A 56 -24.16 -2.53 -13.49
C ALA A 56 -25.12 -1.32 -13.59
N GLN A 57 -25.13 -0.44 -12.58
CA GLN A 57 -25.93 0.79 -12.62
C GLN A 57 -25.44 1.75 -13.72
N ARG A 58 -24.12 1.92 -13.89
CA ARG A 58 -23.55 2.74 -14.96
C ARG A 58 -23.86 2.17 -16.35
N GLU A 59 -23.73 0.86 -16.51
CA GLU A 59 -24.09 0.18 -17.77
C GLU A 59 -25.58 0.34 -18.08
N ALA A 60 -26.47 0.22 -17.09
CA ALA A 60 -27.89 0.48 -17.26
C ALA A 60 -28.19 1.94 -17.67
N GLN A 61 -27.50 2.92 -17.06
CA GLN A 61 -27.64 4.34 -17.45
C GLN A 61 -27.12 4.61 -18.85
N ASN A 62 -25.98 4.02 -19.23
CA ASN A 62 -25.42 4.16 -20.57
C ASN A 62 -26.33 3.52 -21.63
N ASN A 63 -26.91 2.35 -21.33
CA ASN A 63 -27.87 1.69 -22.21
C ASN A 63 -29.15 2.51 -22.37
N LEU A 64 -29.65 3.13 -21.29
CA LEU A 64 -30.79 4.05 -21.36
C LEU A 64 -30.45 5.27 -22.21
N LEU A 65 -29.29 5.90 -22.01
CA LEU A 65 -28.84 7.03 -22.82
C LEU A 65 -28.75 6.65 -24.30
N ALA A 66 -28.10 5.53 -24.62
CA ALA A 66 -28.00 5.02 -25.99
C ALA A 66 -29.38 4.77 -26.62
N ALA A 67 -30.32 4.18 -25.87
CA ALA A 67 -31.70 3.98 -26.34
C ALA A 67 -32.44 5.31 -26.58
N THR A 68 -32.25 6.31 -25.70
CA THR A 68 -32.84 7.64 -25.89
C THR A 68 -32.24 8.39 -27.07
N GLU A 69 -30.94 8.26 -27.32
CA GLU A 69 -30.29 8.85 -28.49
C GLU A 69 -30.72 8.16 -29.79
N ALA A 70 -30.86 6.84 -29.79
CA ALA A 70 -31.40 6.09 -30.92
C ALA A 70 -32.82 6.54 -31.25
N LYS A 71 -33.68 6.70 -30.24
CA LYS A 71 -35.04 7.21 -30.43
C LYS A 71 -35.07 8.65 -30.93
N ALA A 72 -34.19 9.51 -30.41
CA ALA A 72 -34.07 10.89 -30.87
C ALA A 72 -33.69 10.95 -32.36
N LYS A 73 -32.72 10.12 -32.79
CA LYS A 73 -32.32 9.99 -34.19
C LYS A 73 -33.44 9.43 -35.07
N GLU A 74 -34.14 8.40 -34.61
CA GLU A 74 -35.26 7.79 -35.34
C GLU A 74 -36.37 8.82 -35.62
N VAL A 75 -36.72 9.65 -34.63
CA VAL A 75 -37.75 10.67 -34.82
C VAL A 75 -37.22 11.87 -35.61
N GLU A 76 -35.93 12.23 -35.49
CA GLU A 76 -35.29 13.23 -36.34
C GLU A 76 -35.27 12.80 -37.82
N GLU A 77 -34.97 11.54 -38.12
CA GLU A 77 -35.04 10.98 -39.47
C GLU A 77 -36.47 10.97 -40.03
N LYS A 78 -37.47 10.64 -39.19
CA LYS A 78 -38.89 10.61 -39.61
C LYS A 78 -39.49 12.00 -39.80
N THR A 79 -39.09 12.98 -39.00
CA THR A 79 -39.74 14.30 -38.95
C THR A 79 -38.88 15.43 -39.53
N GLY A 80 -37.60 15.18 -39.81
CA GLY A 80 -36.61 16.18 -40.22
C GLY A 80 -36.29 17.21 -39.15
N LYS A 81 -36.76 17.00 -37.91
CA LYS A 81 -36.61 17.95 -36.79
C LYS A 81 -35.86 17.31 -35.65
N LYS A 82 -34.84 18.01 -35.17
CA LYS A 82 -34.07 17.59 -34.00
C LYS A 82 -34.91 17.70 -32.74
N ILE A 83 -35.03 16.60 -32.00
CA ILE A 83 -35.83 16.52 -30.78
C ILE A 83 -34.89 16.45 -29.56
N PRO A 84 -35.15 17.24 -28.50
CA PRO A 84 -34.38 17.14 -27.26
C PRO A 84 -34.46 15.75 -26.63
N LEU A 85 -33.34 15.28 -26.06
CA LEU A 85 -33.22 13.95 -25.45
C LEU A 85 -34.27 13.68 -24.35
N TYR A 86 -34.71 14.71 -23.63
CA TYR A 86 -35.79 14.58 -22.63
C TYR A 86 -37.12 14.14 -23.26
N ILE A 87 -37.46 14.64 -24.45
CA ILE A 87 -38.68 14.26 -25.16
C ILE A 87 -38.52 12.85 -25.76
N ALA A 88 -37.34 12.53 -26.30
CA ALA A 88 -37.04 11.18 -26.78
C ALA A 88 -37.13 10.14 -25.65
N LYS A 89 -36.71 10.50 -24.43
CA LYS A 89 -36.88 9.68 -23.24
C LYS A 89 -38.35 9.49 -22.86
N GLN A 90 -39.18 10.53 -22.90
CA GLN A 90 -40.62 10.37 -22.68
C GLN A 90 -41.30 9.50 -23.74
N MET A 91 -40.87 9.58 -25.01
CA MET A 91 -41.39 8.71 -26.07
C MET A 91 -40.96 7.25 -25.86
N LEU A 92 -39.73 7.01 -25.42
CA LEU A 92 -39.23 5.68 -25.08
C LEU A 92 -39.98 5.08 -23.87
N GLU A 93 -40.30 5.89 -22.86
CA GLU A 93 -41.11 5.48 -21.70
C GLU A 93 -42.59 5.23 -22.05
N GLN A 94 -43.10 5.86 -23.12
CA GLN A 94 -44.46 5.64 -23.64
C GLN A 94 -44.57 4.42 -24.57
N GLU A 95 -43.45 3.89 -25.07
CA GLU A 95 -43.41 2.80 -26.07
C GLU A 95 -43.28 1.38 -25.49
N SER A 96 -43.47 1.14 -24.18
CA SER A 96 -43.38 -0.23 -23.62
C SER A 96 -44.40 -0.47 -22.50
N PRO A 97 -45.17 -1.60 -22.50
CA PRO A 97 -44.84 -2.89 -23.12
C PRO A 97 -45.95 -3.46 -24.03
N ALA A 98 -45.75 -3.46 -25.36
CA ALA A 98 -46.56 -4.32 -26.25
C ALA A 98 -45.90 -4.69 -27.58
N GLU A 99 -45.01 -3.87 -28.15
CA GLU A 99 -44.53 -4.11 -29.52
C GLU A 99 -43.04 -4.46 -29.56
N LEU A 100 -42.73 -5.72 -29.25
CA LEU A 100 -41.45 -6.33 -29.62
C LEU A 100 -41.62 -7.80 -30.01
N ALA A 101 -42.71 -8.11 -30.73
CA ALA A 101 -42.86 -9.37 -31.46
C ALA A 101 -43.87 -9.24 -32.61
N ALA A 102 -43.39 -8.91 -33.82
CA ALA A 102 -43.65 -9.62 -35.09
C ALA A 102 -43.63 -8.70 -36.36
N PRO A 103 -43.10 -9.19 -37.51
CA PRO A 103 -43.02 -8.49 -38.79
C PRO A 103 -44.33 -8.58 -39.64
N PRO A 104 -44.45 -7.85 -40.78
CA PRO A 104 -45.72 -7.32 -41.27
C PRO A 104 -46.41 -8.19 -42.34
N ALA A 105 -47.75 -8.24 -42.33
CA ALA A 105 -48.55 -8.62 -43.48
C ALA A 105 -50.01 -8.12 -43.42
N VAL A 106 -50.38 -7.33 -44.44
CA VAL A 106 -51.62 -7.42 -45.24
C VAL A 106 -52.99 -7.02 -44.61
N ALA A 107 -53.56 -5.97 -45.23
CA ALA A 107 -54.97 -5.70 -45.55
C ALA A 107 -56.04 -5.41 -44.47
N ALA A 108 -56.63 -4.22 -44.65
CA ALA A 108 -58.02 -3.77 -44.36
C ALA A 108 -58.52 -3.73 -42.88
N PRO A 109 -59.21 -2.65 -42.46
CA PRO A 109 -59.77 -2.56 -41.12
C PRO A 109 -61.10 -3.33 -41.02
N PRO A 110 -61.30 -4.23 -40.04
CA PRO A 110 -62.63 -4.67 -39.68
C PRO A 110 -63.28 -3.68 -38.71
N ALA A 111 -64.61 -3.59 -38.80
CA ALA A 111 -65.46 -2.71 -38.03
C ALA A 111 -65.18 -2.75 -36.51
N ALA A 112 -65.07 -1.58 -35.90
CA ALA A 112 -65.02 -1.43 -34.44
C ALA A 112 -66.29 -2.04 -33.81
N SER A 113 -66.10 -3.14 -33.10
CA SER A 113 -67.11 -3.80 -32.27
C SER A 113 -67.58 -2.87 -31.15
N ALA A 114 -68.86 -3.02 -30.78
CA ALA A 114 -69.60 -2.13 -29.89
C ALA A 114 -68.98 -1.88 -28.49
N GLU A 115 -68.03 -2.70 -28.06
CA GLU A 115 -67.33 -2.57 -26.76
C GLU A 115 -66.44 -1.32 -26.66
N LEU A 116 -65.96 -0.77 -27.79
CA LEU A 116 -65.21 0.51 -27.78
C LEU A 116 -66.12 1.75 -27.67
N ARG A 117 -67.43 1.61 -27.97
CA ARG A 117 -68.39 2.71 -27.76
C ARG A 117 -68.85 2.81 -26.30
N GLU A 118 -68.82 1.72 -25.55
CA GLU A 118 -69.19 1.72 -24.13
C GLU A 118 -68.08 2.34 -23.25
N LYS A 119 -66.80 2.14 -23.60
CA LYS A 119 -65.67 2.86 -22.97
C LYS A 119 -65.61 4.35 -23.32
N ALA A 120 -66.29 4.79 -24.38
CA ALA A 120 -66.42 6.19 -24.75
C ALA A 120 -67.60 6.91 -24.04
N ALA A 121 -68.40 6.19 -23.24
CA ALA A 121 -69.52 6.74 -22.49
C ALA A 121 -69.23 6.97 -20.99
N MET A 122 -67.97 7.06 -20.58
CA MET A 122 -67.65 7.62 -19.26
C MET A 122 -68.07 9.09 -19.25
N THR A 123 -69.02 9.43 -18.39
CA THR A 123 -69.49 10.81 -18.21
C THR A 123 -68.33 11.69 -17.72
N GLY A 124 -68.33 12.98 -18.11
CA GLY A 124 -67.25 13.91 -17.72
C GLY A 124 -66.99 14.01 -16.21
N ALA A 125 -67.93 13.58 -15.37
CA ALA A 125 -67.77 13.47 -13.92
C ALA A 125 -66.82 12.34 -13.49
N GLU A 126 -66.87 11.17 -14.13
CA GLU A 126 -66.00 10.02 -13.83
C GLU A 126 -64.56 10.26 -14.33
N LEU A 127 -64.42 10.94 -15.47
CA LEU A 127 -63.12 11.37 -16.01
C LEU A 127 -62.43 12.42 -15.11
N ASN A 128 -63.21 13.27 -14.43
CA ASN A 128 -62.68 14.24 -13.49
C ASN A 128 -62.33 13.59 -12.12
N ALA A 129 -63.09 12.57 -11.71
CA ALA A 129 -62.78 11.77 -10.52
C ALA A 129 -61.48 10.96 -10.70
N LEU A 130 -61.30 10.32 -11.86
CA LEU A 130 -60.05 9.61 -12.20
C LEU A 130 -58.85 10.56 -12.23
N LYS A 131 -58.97 11.76 -12.80
CA LYS A 131 -57.89 12.77 -12.78
C LYS A 131 -57.52 13.22 -11.37
N MET A 132 -58.50 13.37 -10.48
CA MET A 132 -58.23 13.70 -9.07
C MET A 132 -57.54 12.56 -8.32
N GLU A 133 -57.86 11.31 -8.65
CA GLU A 133 -57.22 10.14 -8.07
C GLU A 133 -55.79 9.95 -8.61
N GLU A 134 -55.57 10.24 -9.89
CA GLU A 134 -54.25 10.26 -10.53
C GLU A 134 -53.37 11.37 -9.95
N GLN A 135 -53.91 12.58 -9.75
CA GLN A 135 -53.19 13.67 -9.09
C GLN A 135 -52.84 13.35 -7.64
N LYS A 136 -53.70 12.64 -6.90
CA LYS A 136 -53.38 12.19 -5.54
C LYS A 136 -52.26 11.15 -5.54
N LYS A 137 -52.28 10.18 -6.46
CA LYS A 137 -51.19 9.19 -6.61
C LYS A 137 -49.89 9.86 -7.04
N ALA A 138 -49.94 10.82 -7.97
CA ALA A 138 -48.77 11.60 -8.38
C ALA A 138 -48.19 12.42 -7.21
N ALA A 139 -49.03 13.04 -6.37
CA ALA A 139 -48.59 13.77 -5.19
C ALA A 139 -47.98 12.85 -4.12
N GLU A 140 -48.47 11.62 -3.97
CA GLU A 140 -47.94 10.63 -3.04
C GLU A 140 -46.57 10.07 -3.50
N ILE A 141 -46.44 9.81 -4.80
CA ILE A 141 -45.18 9.40 -5.44
C ILE A 141 -44.13 10.51 -5.31
N ALA A 142 -44.50 11.77 -5.58
CA ALA A 142 -43.59 12.90 -5.41
C ALA A 142 -43.11 13.09 -3.95
N LYS A 143 -43.97 12.79 -2.97
CA LYS A 143 -43.59 12.79 -1.55
C LYS A 143 -42.65 11.64 -1.20
N ALA A 144 -42.86 10.46 -1.77
CA ALA A 144 -41.99 9.31 -1.58
C ALA A 144 -40.61 9.53 -2.21
N GLU A 145 -40.54 10.08 -3.43
CA GLU A 145 -39.27 10.45 -4.07
C GLU A 145 -38.51 11.51 -3.28
N ALA A 146 -39.19 12.54 -2.76
CA ALA A 146 -38.54 13.57 -1.94
C ALA A 146 -37.95 12.99 -0.64
N LYS A 147 -38.58 11.95 -0.07
CA LYS A 147 -38.10 11.27 1.13
C LYS A 147 -36.91 10.35 0.81
N ALA A 148 -37.00 9.58 -0.28
CA ALA A 148 -35.92 8.72 -0.76
C ALA A 148 -34.67 9.53 -1.14
N LYS A 149 -34.84 10.72 -1.75
CA LYS A 149 -33.73 11.60 -2.10
C LYS A 149 -32.99 12.14 -0.87
N LYS A 150 -33.72 12.43 0.22
CA LYS A 150 -33.12 12.84 1.51
C LYS A 150 -32.40 11.68 2.22
N GLU A 151 -32.94 10.47 2.16
CA GLU A 151 -32.25 9.28 2.71
C GLU A 151 -30.98 8.96 1.92
N ALA A 152 -31.01 9.04 0.59
CA ALA A 152 -29.82 8.87 -0.25
C ALA A 152 -28.73 9.90 0.04
N GLU A 153 -29.10 11.17 0.26
CA GLU A 153 -28.14 12.23 0.62
C GLU A 153 -27.52 11.99 2.01
N ASN A 154 -28.30 11.51 2.97
CA ASN A 154 -27.78 11.18 4.30
C ASN A 154 -26.86 9.95 4.30
N LEU A 155 -27.18 8.92 3.50
CA LEU A 155 -26.32 7.75 3.32
C LEU A 155 -25.00 8.13 2.64
N SER A 156 -25.05 8.95 1.58
CA SER A 156 -23.84 9.45 0.91
C SER A 156 -22.95 10.28 1.85
N LYS A 157 -23.55 11.11 2.73
CA LYS A 157 -22.80 11.85 3.76
C LYS A 157 -22.20 10.92 4.83
N ALA A 158 -22.90 9.84 5.21
CA ALA A 158 -22.39 8.85 6.15
C ALA A 158 -21.22 8.04 5.56
N GLU A 159 -21.32 7.64 4.29
CA GLU A 159 -20.25 6.95 3.55
C GLU A 159 -19.03 7.85 3.38
N ALA A 160 -19.21 9.12 3.01
CA ALA A 160 -18.11 10.08 2.91
C ALA A 160 -17.39 10.27 4.27
N LYS A 161 -18.15 10.26 5.38
CA LYS A 161 -17.57 10.35 6.72
C LYS A 161 -16.82 9.08 7.10
N ALA A 162 -17.37 7.89 6.81
CA ALA A 162 -16.73 6.61 7.08
C ALA A 162 -15.44 6.44 6.24
N ALA A 163 -15.46 6.82 4.97
CA ALA A 163 -14.28 6.79 4.10
C ALA A 163 -13.17 7.72 4.61
N LYS A 164 -13.53 8.92 5.09
CA LYS A 164 -12.56 9.85 5.69
C LYS A 164 -11.97 9.31 6.99
N GLU A 165 -12.79 8.68 7.83
CA GLU A 165 -12.34 8.12 9.11
C GLU A 165 -11.45 6.89 8.91
N ALA A 166 -11.72 6.07 7.89
CA ALA A 166 -10.87 4.97 7.46
C ALA A 166 -9.51 5.46 6.92
N ALA A 167 -9.52 6.51 6.08
CA ALA A 167 -8.30 7.12 5.56
C ALA A 167 -7.44 7.75 6.67
N ASP A 168 -8.05 8.46 7.63
CA ASP A 168 -7.35 9.02 8.78
C ASP A 168 -6.75 7.94 9.68
N LYS A 169 -7.45 6.81 9.85
CA LYS A 169 -6.95 5.67 10.62
C LYS A 169 -5.75 5.00 9.93
N ALA A 170 -5.83 4.76 8.63
CA ALA A 170 -4.73 4.21 7.84
C ALA A 170 -3.49 5.12 7.87
N ALA A 171 -3.68 6.45 7.74
CA ALA A 171 -2.59 7.42 7.82
C ALA A 171 -1.93 7.45 9.22
N ARG A 172 -2.72 7.29 10.30
CA ARG A 172 -2.18 7.19 11.67
C ARG A 172 -1.40 5.90 11.89
N GLU A 173 -1.89 4.76 11.39
CA GLU A 173 -1.20 3.47 11.49
C GLU A 173 0.13 3.50 10.72
N GLU A 174 0.16 4.09 9.52
CA GLU A 174 1.41 4.24 8.76
C GLU A 174 2.42 5.14 9.48
N LYS A 175 1.94 6.25 10.06
CA LYS A 175 2.79 7.16 10.85
C LYS A 175 3.35 6.48 12.10
N GLN A 176 2.53 5.69 12.81
CA GLN A 176 2.99 4.92 13.97
C GLN A 176 4.03 3.88 13.57
N LYS A 177 3.81 3.15 12.48
CA LYS A 177 4.76 2.16 11.98
C LYS A 177 6.12 2.79 11.63
N LYS A 178 6.12 3.93 10.93
CA LYS A 178 7.35 4.67 10.62
C LYS A 178 8.05 5.19 11.88
N GLN A 179 7.30 5.64 12.88
CA GLN A 179 7.88 6.06 14.17
C GLN A 179 8.47 4.90 14.95
N GLU A 180 7.82 3.73 14.96
CA GLU A 180 8.33 2.53 15.63
C GLU A 180 9.59 2.00 14.95
N GLU A 181 9.63 1.99 13.61
CA GLU A 181 10.81 1.62 12.83
C GLU A 181 11.99 2.58 13.07
N ALA A 182 11.73 3.89 13.08
CA ALA A 182 12.74 4.89 13.41
C ALA A 182 13.25 4.74 14.86
N ALA A 183 12.38 4.44 15.82
CA ALA A 183 12.77 4.20 17.21
C ALA A 183 13.64 2.93 17.32
N ARG A 184 13.31 1.87 16.58
CA ARG A 184 14.09 0.63 16.53
C ARG A 184 15.47 0.87 15.91
N ALA A 185 15.54 1.56 14.77
CA ALA A 185 16.81 1.90 14.13
C ALA A 185 17.71 2.74 15.04
N LYS A 186 17.12 3.70 15.78
CA LYS A 186 17.85 4.50 16.77
C LYS A 186 18.41 3.64 17.91
N LYS A 187 17.62 2.70 18.42
CA LYS A 187 18.05 1.78 19.47
C LYS A 187 19.17 0.85 18.99
N GLU A 188 19.05 0.30 17.78
CA GLU A 188 20.09 -0.55 17.17
C GLU A 188 21.39 0.23 16.95
N ALA A 189 21.31 1.49 16.52
CA ALA A 189 22.48 2.36 16.39
C ALA A 189 23.13 2.68 17.75
N GLU A 190 22.34 2.87 18.81
CA GLU A 190 22.83 3.09 20.17
C GLU A 190 23.50 1.83 20.73
N GLU A 191 22.90 0.65 20.54
CA GLU A 191 23.49 -0.63 20.92
C GLU A 191 24.79 -0.90 20.15
N ALA A 192 24.87 -0.56 18.87
CA ALA A 192 26.09 -0.68 18.08
C ALA A 192 27.20 0.26 18.60
N LYS A 193 26.86 1.49 18.97
CA LYS A 193 27.80 2.42 19.61
C LYS A 193 28.30 1.91 20.96
N ALA A 194 27.38 1.44 21.82
CA ALA A 194 27.74 0.88 23.11
C ALA A 194 28.61 -0.38 23.00
N LYS A 195 28.42 -1.20 21.95
CA LYS A 195 29.30 -2.34 21.67
C LYS A 195 30.70 -1.89 21.25
N LYS A 196 30.81 -0.90 20.34
CA LYS A 196 32.11 -0.33 19.93
C LYS A 196 32.86 0.29 21.11
N GLU A 197 32.16 1.05 21.95
CA GLU A 197 32.75 1.65 23.16
C GLU A 197 33.23 0.58 24.15
N LYS A 198 32.48 -0.51 24.32
CA LYS A 198 32.94 -1.65 25.14
C LYS A 198 34.15 -2.35 24.55
N GLU A 199 34.17 -2.58 23.24
CA GLU A 199 35.31 -3.19 22.54
C GLU A 199 36.57 -2.31 22.65
N GLU A 200 36.42 -0.98 22.49
CA GLU A 200 37.53 -0.03 22.66
C GLU A 200 38.04 0.01 24.10
N ALA A 201 37.14 0.00 25.10
CA ALA A 201 37.51 -0.07 26.50
C ALA A 201 38.19 -1.40 26.88
N GLU A 202 37.77 -2.52 26.28
CA GLU A 202 38.43 -3.82 26.44
C GLU A 202 39.83 -3.82 25.82
N TYR A 203 39.97 -3.29 24.61
CA TYR A 203 41.26 -3.13 23.94
C TYR A 203 42.22 -2.26 24.76
N GLU A 204 41.76 -1.14 25.32
CA GLU A 204 42.62 -0.28 26.13
C GLU A 204 43.04 -0.94 27.45
N ARG A 205 42.18 -1.76 28.06
CA ARG A 205 42.57 -2.60 29.21
C ARG A 205 43.60 -3.65 28.82
N GLU A 206 43.48 -4.22 27.63
CA GLU A 206 44.44 -5.21 27.12
C GLU A 206 45.81 -4.58 26.88
N VAL A 207 45.86 -3.39 26.26
CA VAL A 207 47.09 -2.60 26.09
C VAL A 207 47.74 -2.29 27.44
N GLN A 208 46.95 -1.91 28.46
CA GLN A 208 47.48 -1.67 29.81
C GLN A 208 48.08 -2.94 30.44
N ARG A 209 47.42 -4.10 30.27
CA ARG A 209 47.97 -5.39 30.75
C ARG A 209 49.28 -5.71 30.04
N LYS A 210 49.35 -5.53 28.72
CA LYS A 210 50.58 -5.75 27.96
C LYS A 210 51.71 -4.82 28.34
N MET A 211 51.43 -3.56 28.71
CA MET A 211 52.47 -2.69 29.27
C MET A 211 53.05 -3.24 30.57
N VAL A 212 52.22 -3.79 31.45
CA VAL A 212 52.68 -4.43 32.70
C VAL A 212 53.53 -5.67 32.38
N ASP A 213 53.03 -6.55 31.50
CA ASP A 213 53.75 -7.77 31.11
C ASP A 213 55.12 -7.45 30.48
N LEU A 214 55.17 -6.48 29.56
CA LEU A 214 56.40 -6.02 28.93
C LEU A 214 57.37 -5.41 29.95
N ALA A 215 56.86 -4.68 30.95
CA ALA A 215 57.68 -4.10 32.01
C ALA A 215 58.26 -5.19 32.92
N GLU A 216 57.51 -6.25 33.21
CA GLU A 216 58.00 -7.41 33.95
C GLU A 216 59.08 -8.16 33.17
N VAL A 217 58.85 -8.43 31.87
CA VAL A 217 59.84 -9.06 30.99
C VAL A 217 61.13 -8.23 30.93
N LYS A 218 61.02 -6.91 30.79
CA LYS A 218 62.18 -6.01 30.73
C LYS A 218 62.93 -5.96 32.05
N ALA A 219 62.23 -5.98 33.19
CA ALA A 219 62.86 -6.07 34.51
C ALA A 219 63.61 -7.40 34.68
N GLN A 220 63.03 -8.51 34.22
CA GLN A 220 63.68 -9.83 34.25
C GLN A 220 64.91 -9.87 33.34
N GLU A 221 64.81 -9.37 32.11
CA GLU A 221 65.93 -9.31 31.16
C GLU A 221 67.11 -8.51 31.74
N MET A 222 66.84 -7.38 32.38
CA MET A 222 67.89 -6.59 33.02
C MET A 222 68.52 -7.34 34.20
N ARG A 223 67.71 -8.09 34.97
CA ARG A 223 68.19 -8.93 36.07
C ARG A 223 69.10 -10.05 35.59
N GLU A 224 68.76 -10.71 34.48
CA GLU A 224 69.60 -11.74 33.84
C GLU A 224 70.91 -11.16 33.33
N LYS A 225 70.89 -9.92 32.84
CA LYS A 225 72.10 -9.14 32.48
C LYS A 225 72.88 -8.62 33.69
N GLY A 226 72.52 -9.03 34.92
CA GLY A 226 73.20 -8.68 36.16
C GLY A 226 72.83 -7.30 36.73
N THR A 227 71.85 -6.61 36.16
CA THR A 227 71.39 -5.29 36.61
C THR A 227 70.02 -5.41 37.28
N ASN A 228 69.95 -5.23 38.60
CA ASN A 228 68.66 -5.27 39.31
C ASN A 228 67.91 -3.94 39.15
N VAL A 229 67.04 -3.86 38.14
CA VAL A 229 66.23 -2.67 37.86
C VAL A 229 64.87 -2.79 38.57
N PRO A 230 64.47 -1.83 39.41
CA PRO A 230 63.13 -1.81 40.00
C PRO A 230 62.05 -1.75 38.92
N PHE A 231 60.92 -2.45 39.13
CA PHE A 231 59.80 -2.52 38.19
C PHE A 231 59.35 -1.15 37.67
N PHE A 232 59.34 -0.12 38.53
CA PHE A 232 58.98 1.24 38.13
C PHE A 232 59.90 1.81 37.03
N ILE A 233 61.21 1.57 37.11
CA ILE A 233 62.16 2.01 36.08
C ILE A 233 61.98 1.19 34.80
N ALA A 234 61.74 -0.12 34.90
CA ALA A 234 61.43 -0.95 33.74
C ALA A 234 60.13 -0.52 33.04
N SER A 235 59.11 -0.11 33.81
CA SER A 235 57.84 0.41 33.28
C SER A 235 58.00 1.72 32.50
N GLN A 236 58.96 2.58 32.87
CA GLN A 236 59.27 3.79 32.11
C GLN A 236 60.00 3.51 30.79
N MET A 237 60.58 2.32 30.66
CA MET A 237 61.27 1.90 29.44
C MET A 237 60.35 1.19 28.45
N VAL A 238 59.07 0.98 28.78
CA VAL A 238 58.06 0.38 27.90
C VAL A 238 57.14 1.49 27.42
N THR A 239 56.96 1.60 26.11
CA THR A 239 56.06 2.59 25.53
C THR A 239 54.67 2.02 25.29
N ARG A 240 53.68 2.91 25.17
CA ARG A 240 52.33 2.52 24.74
C ARG A 240 52.36 1.88 23.35
N GLU A 241 53.25 2.34 22.46
CA GLU A 241 53.41 1.80 21.11
C GLU A 241 53.92 0.35 21.12
N ASP A 242 54.85 0.02 22.01
CA ASP A 242 55.33 -1.37 22.19
C ASP A 242 54.20 -2.30 22.65
N ALA A 243 53.35 -1.82 23.56
CA ALA A 243 52.20 -2.60 24.05
C ALA A 243 51.10 -2.75 22.99
N ILE A 244 50.82 -1.71 22.20
CA ILE A 244 49.89 -1.80 21.05
C ILE A 244 50.39 -2.83 20.05
N ALA A 245 51.67 -2.78 19.68
CA ALA A 245 52.27 -3.74 18.76
C ALA A 245 52.19 -5.19 19.30
N ALA A 246 52.35 -5.38 20.61
CA ALA A 246 52.19 -6.69 21.24
C ALA A 246 50.74 -7.21 21.22
N VAL A 247 49.75 -6.35 21.50
CA VAL A 247 48.32 -6.72 21.40
C VAL A 247 47.96 -7.08 19.94
N ASP A 248 48.41 -6.29 18.97
CA ASP A 248 48.11 -6.52 17.56
C ASP A 248 48.78 -7.80 17.03
N ALA A 249 50.00 -8.10 17.48
CA ALA A 249 50.69 -9.35 17.17
C ALA A 249 49.94 -10.58 17.74
N ASP A 250 49.47 -10.51 18.98
CA ASP A 250 48.67 -11.58 19.59
C ASP A 250 47.33 -11.77 18.88
N ARG A 251 46.67 -10.68 18.47
CA ARG A 251 45.42 -10.74 17.70
C ARG A 251 45.63 -11.35 16.31
N ALA A 252 46.74 -11.01 15.64
CA ALA A 252 47.14 -11.62 14.37
C ALA A 252 47.45 -13.12 14.52
N ALA A 253 48.14 -13.51 15.59
CA ALA A 253 48.43 -14.91 15.90
C ALA A 253 47.14 -15.70 16.22
N ALA A 254 46.21 -15.12 16.98
CA ALA A 254 44.91 -15.73 17.28
C ALA A 254 44.04 -15.88 16.02
N ALA A 255 44.07 -14.91 15.11
CA ALA A 255 43.37 -15.00 13.82
C ALA A 255 43.96 -16.09 12.91
N ALA A 256 45.28 -16.27 12.93
CA ALA A 256 45.97 -17.34 12.19
C ALA A 256 45.76 -18.74 12.80
N ALA A 257 45.47 -18.82 14.09
CA ALA A 257 45.23 -20.08 14.81
C ALA A 257 43.77 -20.56 14.78
N ALA A 258 42.84 -19.77 14.25
CA ALA A 258 41.45 -20.19 14.08
C ALA A 258 41.36 -21.30 13.00
N PRO A 259 40.71 -22.45 13.28
CA PRO A 259 40.55 -23.51 12.28
C PRO A 259 39.75 -22.95 11.09
N PRO A 260 40.04 -23.37 9.84
CA PRO A 260 39.24 -22.96 8.70
C PRO A 260 37.80 -23.41 8.97
N THR A 261 36.89 -22.45 9.10
CA THR A 261 35.46 -22.74 9.10
C THR A 261 35.16 -23.52 7.82
N PRO A 262 34.49 -24.69 7.87
CA PRO A 262 34.13 -25.40 6.66
C PRO A 262 33.34 -24.45 5.77
N VAL A 263 33.87 -24.19 4.59
CA VAL A 263 33.17 -23.46 3.54
C VAL A 263 31.86 -24.21 3.32
N ALA A 264 30.74 -23.57 3.67
CA ALA A 264 29.44 -24.05 3.27
C ALA A 264 29.44 -24.05 1.74
N THR A 265 29.53 -25.23 1.15
CA THR A 265 29.38 -25.45 -0.29
C THR A 265 28.07 -24.78 -0.71
N PRO A 266 28.08 -23.79 -1.63
CA PRO A 266 26.83 -23.29 -2.17
C PRO A 266 26.12 -24.48 -2.84
N ALA A 267 24.86 -24.68 -2.47
CA ALA A 267 24.00 -25.69 -3.11
C ALA A 267 24.04 -25.48 -4.64
N PRO A 268 24.09 -26.56 -5.44
CA PRO A 268 24.13 -26.45 -6.90
C PRO A 268 22.84 -25.79 -7.40
N VAL A 269 22.96 -24.54 -7.84
CA VAL A 269 21.94 -23.89 -8.67
C VAL A 269 22.09 -24.49 -10.07
N ALA A 270 20.97 -25.02 -10.59
CA ALA A 270 20.91 -25.66 -11.90
C ALA A 270 21.45 -24.73 -13.02
N PRO A 271 22.14 -25.27 -14.04
CA PRO A 271 22.68 -24.48 -15.13
C PRO A 271 21.56 -23.89 -15.99
N VAL A 272 21.48 -22.57 -16.03
CA VAL A 272 20.76 -21.85 -17.09
C VAL A 272 21.69 -21.77 -18.30
N THR A 273 21.16 -22.17 -19.45
CA THR A 273 21.79 -22.20 -20.77
C THR A 273 22.41 -20.85 -21.18
N PRO A 274 23.66 -20.81 -21.69
CA PRO A 274 24.18 -19.64 -22.40
C PRO A 274 23.81 -19.70 -23.90
N THR A 275 23.15 -18.67 -24.40
CA THR A 275 23.00 -18.44 -25.85
C THR A 275 24.12 -17.53 -26.34
N ALA A 276 25.04 -18.16 -27.08
CA ALA A 276 25.88 -17.68 -28.18
C ALA A 276 26.49 -16.26 -28.14
N THR A 277 27.80 -16.23 -27.96
CA THR A 277 28.73 -15.25 -28.53
C THR A 277 28.81 -15.42 -30.05
N VAL A 278 28.71 -14.33 -30.82
CA VAL A 278 29.23 -14.25 -32.21
C VAL A 278 30.25 -13.12 -32.26
N ALA A 279 31.36 -13.42 -32.92
CA ALA A 279 32.64 -12.73 -32.93
C ALA A 279 32.66 -11.39 -33.67
N ALA A 280 33.58 -10.52 -33.23
CA ALA A 280 34.15 -9.44 -34.04
C ALA A 280 34.97 -10.00 -35.23
N PRO A 281 35.23 -9.17 -36.26
CA PRO A 281 36.54 -8.51 -36.27
C PRO A 281 36.52 -7.03 -36.71
N ALA A 282 37.67 -6.40 -36.45
CA ALA A 282 38.05 -5.00 -36.66
C ALA A 282 37.80 -4.46 -38.09
N ASP A 283 37.56 -3.16 -38.23
CA ASP A 283 38.57 -2.11 -38.56
C ASP A 283 37.85 -0.80 -38.96
N ALA A 284 38.43 0.36 -38.64
CA ALA A 284 37.97 1.69 -39.09
C ALA A 284 38.63 2.04 -40.46
N PRO A 285 38.43 3.20 -41.16
CA PRO A 285 37.77 4.45 -40.76
C PRO A 285 36.95 5.19 -41.88
N ALA A 286 36.49 6.40 -41.52
CA ALA A 286 36.23 7.58 -42.38
C ALA A 286 34.80 7.90 -42.86
N SER A 287 34.34 9.08 -42.40
CA SER A 287 33.56 10.15 -43.06
C SER A 287 32.37 9.81 -43.96
N ALA A 288 31.17 10.27 -43.58
CA ALA A 288 30.29 11.06 -44.46
C ALA A 288 29.15 11.75 -43.67
N THR A 289 29.07 13.06 -43.87
CA THR A 289 27.96 14.00 -43.64
C THR A 289 26.71 13.67 -44.46
N VAL A 290 25.52 14.03 -43.95
CA VAL A 290 24.34 14.71 -44.58
C VAL A 290 23.18 14.56 -43.56
N GLU A 291 22.77 15.60 -42.83
CA GLU A 291 21.74 16.60 -43.14
C GLU A 291 20.29 16.04 -43.25
N ALA A 292 19.45 16.56 -42.34
CA ALA A 292 18.06 17.00 -42.56
C ALA A 292 16.89 16.27 -41.83
N VAL A 293 16.11 17.15 -41.17
CA VAL A 293 14.66 17.15 -40.93
C VAL A 293 14.11 16.61 -39.59
N GLU A 294 13.83 17.58 -38.71
CA GLU A 294 12.72 17.70 -37.75
C GLU A 294 11.52 16.75 -37.96
N GLU A 295 11.10 16.02 -36.91
CA GLU A 295 9.75 16.17 -36.32
C GLU A 295 9.67 15.51 -34.93
N ALA A 296 8.76 16.01 -34.11
CA ALA A 296 8.75 15.91 -32.66
C ALA A 296 8.31 14.57 -32.07
N VAL A 297 9.08 14.06 -31.09
CA VAL A 297 8.59 13.22 -29.99
C VAL A 297 9.38 13.59 -28.72
N PRO A 298 8.81 14.23 -27.68
CA PRO A 298 9.46 14.29 -26.39
C PRO A 298 9.29 12.95 -25.67
N GLU A 299 10.39 12.22 -25.59
CA GLU A 299 10.60 11.10 -24.68
C GLU A 299 10.58 11.58 -23.22
N VAL A 300 9.99 10.75 -22.37
CA VAL A 300 9.61 11.01 -20.98
C VAL A 300 10.85 11.14 -20.08
N GLY A 301 11.07 12.33 -19.53
CA GLY A 301 11.93 12.58 -18.36
C GLY A 301 11.07 12.79 -17.11
N ASP A 302 10.62 11.70 -16.51
CA ASP A 302 9.86 11.66 -15.25
C ASP A 302 10.83 11.86 -14.07
N ASP A 303 11.01 13.11 -13.61
CA ASP A 303 11.62 13.39 -12.29
C ASP A 303 11.39 14.83 -11.76
N SER A 304 10.51 15.64 -12.36
CA SER A 304 10.30 17.05 -11.95
C SER A 304 8.87 17.48 -11.60
N VAL A 305 7.92 16.53 -11.59
CA VAL A 305 6.49 16.87 -11.35
C VAL A 305 6.13 16.93 -9.86
N SER A 306 6.87 16.25 -8.99
CA SER A 306 6.62 16.20 -7.54
C SER A 306 6.93 17.52 -6.83
N ASP A 307 8.02 18.22 -7.20
CA ASP A 307 8.39 19.50 -6.58
C ASP A 307 7.47 20.66 -7.02
N SER A 308 6.91 20.58 -8.23
CA SER A 308 5.96 21.57 -8.77
C SER A 308 4.61 21.52 -8.04
N PHE A 309 4.15 20.34 -7.61
CA PHE A 309 2.90 20.19 -6.87
C PHE A 309 3.03 20.62 -5.41
N ALA A 310 4.12 20.24 -4.73
CA ALA A 310 4.35 20.65 -3.34
C ALA A 310 4.44 22.17 -3.21
N SER A 311 5.18 22.82 -4.11
CA SER A 311 5.34 24.29 -4.13
C SER A 311 4.03 25.02 -4.42
N LYS A 312 3.18 24.48 -5.31
CA LYS A 312 1.85 25.04 -5.61
C LYS A 312 0.87 24.86 -4.45
N PHE A 313 0.95 23.75 -3.72
CA PHE A 313 0.08 23.50 -2.57
C PHE A 313 0.43 24.41 -1.40
N GLU A 314 1.72 24.65 -1.17
CA GLU A 314 2.19 25.56 -0.12
C GLU A 314 1.84 27.02 -0.45
N ALA A 315 1.94 27.44 -1.71
CA ALA A 315 1.48 28.75 -2.17
C ALA A 315 -0.03 28.95 -1.99
N LEU A 316 -0.84 27.92 -2.28
CA LEU A 316 -2.29 27.96 -2.10
C LEU A 316 -2.67 28.02 -0.60
N ALA A 317 -1.97 27.26 0.25
CA ALA A 317 -2.17 27.28 1.69
C ALA A 317 -1.83 28.64 2.30
N LYS A 318 -0.77 29.30 1.80
CA LYS A 318 -0.39 30.65 2.24
C LYS A 318 -1.43 31.68 1.81
N ALA A 319 -1.90 31.65 0.57
CA ALA A 319 -2.93 32.55 0.05
C ALA A 319 -4.29 32.37 0.77
N ALA A 320 -4.65 31.13 1.13
CA ALA A 320 -5.86 30.87 1.91
C ALA A 320 -5.77 31.42 3.33
N LYS A 321 -4.58 31.36 3.94
CA LYS A 321 -4.33 31.88 5.30
C LYS A 321 -4.35 33.41 5.35
N GLU A 322 -3.80 34.06 4.32
CA GLU A 322 -3.83 35.52 4.17
C GLU A 322 -5.26 36.05 4.00
N ARG A 323 -6.08 35.37 3.17
CA ARG A 323 -7.50 35.73 3.00
C ARG A 323 -8.35 35.48 4.24
N LEU A 324 -7.96 34.54 5.10
CA LEU A 324 -8.66 34.28 6.36
C LEU A 324 -8.28 35.29 7.45
N SER A 325 -7.15 35.99 7.32
CA SER A 325 -6.71 37.02 8.26
C SER A 325 -7.18 38.45 7.89
N GLU A 326 -7.73 38.64 6.70
CA GLU A 326 -8.33 39.91 6.24
C GLU A 326 -9.84 40.02 6.50
N VAL A 327 -10.45 39.00 7.13
CA VAL A 327 -11.86 39.00 7.60
C VAL A 327 -11.89 39.13 9.12
#